data_AF-A0A7H4N4G4-F1
#
_entry.id   AF-A0A7H4N4G4-F1
#
_cell.length_a   1.000
_cell.length_b   1.000
_cell.length_c   1.000
_cell.angle_alpha   90.00
_cell.angle_beta   90.00
_cell.angle_gamma   90.00
#
_symmetry.space_group_name_H-M   'P 1'
#
loop_
_entity.id
_entity.type
_entity.pdbx_description
1 polymer ?
#
loop_
_entity_poly.entity_id
_entity_poly.type
_entity_poly.pdbx_seq_one_letter_code
_entity_poly.pdbx_strand_id
1 'polypeptide(L)'
;MKIDLNADLGEGCANDSALLQLVSSANIACGFHAGDAVMMLQCVREALKYGVAVGAHPSFPDRENFGRTAMQLPPETVYAQTLYQVGALAALVRAQGGELQHVKPHGMPL
;
A
#
# COMPACT_ATOMS: atom_id res chain seq x y z
N MET A 1 -7.30 -13.45 23.33
CA MET A 1 -6.49 -12.34 22.79
C MET A 1 -6.54 -12.43 21.27
N LYS A 2 -6.79 -11.33 20.55
CA LYS A 2 -6.73 -11.26 19.08
C LYS A 2 -5.64 -10.26 18.70
N ILE A 3 -4.88 -10.53 17.64
CA ILE A 3 -3.82 -9.66 17.14
C ILE A 3 -3.91 -9.56 15.61
N ASP A 4 -3.61 -8.39 15.06
CA ASP A 4 -3.47 -8.19 13.62
C ASP A 4 -2.04 -8.53 13.19
N LEU A 5 -1.91 -9.29 12.10
CA LEU A 5 -0.65 -9.48 11.39
C LEU A 5 -0.76 -8.78 10.05
N ASN A 6 0.18 -7.89 9.74
CA ASN A 6 0.23 -7.19 8.47
C ASN A 6 1.53 -7.46 7.71
N ALA A 7 1.46 -7.35 6.38
CA ALA A 7 2.63 -7.39 5.50
C ALA A 7 2.53 -6.29 4.42
N ASP A 8 3.69 -5.86 3.94
CA ASP A 8 3.82 -4.93 2.82
C ASP A 8 3.80 -5.72 1.51
N LEU A 9 2.95 -5.31 0.57
CA LEU A 9 2.61 -6.05 -0.64
C LEU A 9 2.43 -5.11 -1.83
N GLY A 10 2.38 -5.66 -3.04
CA GLY A 10 2.30 -4.88 -4.28
C GLY A 10 3.62 -4.17 -4.60
N GLU A 11 4.73 -4.71 -4.09
CA GLU A 11 6.08 -4.15 -4.25
C GLU A 11 6.90 -4.87 -5.33
N GLY A 12 6.29 -5.84 -6.04
CA GLY A 12 6.94 -6.63 -7.10
C GLY A 12 7.67 -7.88 -6.60
N CYS A 13 7.38 -8.33 -5.38
CA CYS A 13 7.95 -9.55 -4.81
C CYS A 13 7.19 -10.81 -5.25
N ALA A 14 7.90 -11.93 -5.39
CA ALA A 14 7.33 -13.18 -5.93
C ALA A 14 6.29 -13.86 -5.02
N ASN A 15 6.23 -13.49 -3.74
CA ASN A 15 5.51 -14.25 -2.71
C ASN A 15 4.26 -13.53 -2.15
N ASP A 16 3.80 -12.45 -2.77
CA ASP A 16 2.70 -11.63 -2.24
C ASP A 16 1.43 -12.48 -2.01
N SER A 17 1.08 -13.36 -2.96
CA SER A 17 -0.09 -14.23 -2.86
C SER A 17 0.01 -15.29 -1.74
N ALA A 18 1.24 -15.73 -1.44
CA ALA A 18 1.49 -16.66 -0.34
C ALA A 18 1.36 -15.94 1.01
N LEU A 19 1.87 -14.70 1.11
CA LEU A 19 1.75 -13.88 2.32
C LEU A 19 0.30 -13.52 2.65
N LEU A 20 -0.52 -13.24 1.63
CA LEU A 20 -1.95 -12.94 1.82
C LEU A 20 -2.73 -14.08 2.49
N GLN A 21 -2.24 -15.31 2.48
CA GLN A 21 -2.89 -16.43 3.18
C GLN A 21 -2.51 -16.51 4.67
N LEU A 22 -1.56 -15.69 5.13
CA LEU A 22 -0.99 -15.73 6.48
C LEU A 22 -1.27 -14.46 7.30
N VAL A 23 -1.66 -13.37 6.65
CA VAL A 23 -1.85 -12.05 7.27
C VAL A 23 -3.33 -11.70 7.37
N SER A 24 -3.68 -10.85 8.33
CA SER A 24 -5.02 -10.26 8.45
C SER A 24 -5.14 -8.92 7.73
N SER A 25 -4.01 -8.23 7.50
CA SER A 25 -3.97 -6.92 6.83
C SER A 25 -2.84 -6.83 5.79
N ALA A 26 -3.09 -6.11 4.71
CA ALA A 26 -2.16 -5.88 3.61
C ALA A 26 -1.90 -4.37 3.45
N ASN A 27 -0.64 -3.95 3.48
CA ASN A 27 -0.24 -2.58 3.14
C ASN A 27 0.21 -2.56 1.68
N ILE A 28 -0.62 -2.03 0.78
CA ILE A 28 -0.37 -2.08 -0.67
C ILE A 28 0.36 -0.82 -1.13
N ALA A 29 1.50 -1.00 -1.81
CA ALA A 29 2.26 0.10 -2.40
C ALA A 29 1.43 0.94 -3.38
N CYS A 30 1.64 2.25 -3.39
CA CYS A 30 0.77 3.20 -4.08
C CYS A 30 1.41 3.88 -5.31
N GLY A 31 2.44 3.27 -5.89
CA GLY A 31 3.05 3.71 -7.15
C GLY A 31 4.22 4.68 -7.03
N PHE A 32 4.57 5.15 -5.84
CA PHE A 32 5.73 6.04 -5.64
C PHE A 32 7.01 5.23 -5.46
N HIS A 33 7.20 4.56 -4.31
CA HIS A 33 8.36 3.69 -4.09
C HIS A 33 8.32 2.40 -4.90
N ALA A 34 7.12 1.83 -5.08
CA ALA A 34 6.92 0.56 -5.76
C ALA A 34 5.46 0.42 -6.24
N GLY A 35 5.19 -0.65 -6.97
CA GLY A 35 3.88 -0.96 -7.53
C GLY A 35 3.49 -0.05 -8.70
N ASP A 36 2.37 -0.37 -9.32
CA ASP A 36 1.68 0.45 -10.32
C ASP A 36 0.18 0.16 -10.25
N ALA A 37 -0.63 0.85 -11.06
CA ALA A 37 -2.09 0.68 -11.01
C ALA A 37 -2.55 -0.76 -11.30
N VAL A 38 -1.85 -1.50 -12.16
CA VAL A 38 -2.20 -2.88 -12.50
C VAL A 38 -1.89 -3.80 -11.33
N MET A 39 -0.69 -3.66 -10.75
CA MET A 39 -0.26 -4.41 -9.58
C MET A 39 -1.14 -4.11 -8.36
N MET A 40 -1.44 -2.84 -8.10
CA MET A 40 -2.36 -2.43 -7.04
C MET A 40 -3.71 -3.13 -7.18
N LEU A 41 -4.30 -3.12 -8.39
CA LEU A 41 -5.59 -3.76 -8.64
C LEU A 41 -5.52 -5.28 -8.43
N GLN A 42 -4.42 -5.93 -8.83
CA GLN A 42 -4.21 -7.35 -8.60
C GLN A 42 -4.13 -7.65 -7.10
N CYS A 43 -3.31 -6.92 -6.34
CA CYS A 43 -3.18 -7.11 -4.90
C CYS A 43 -4.50 -6.88 -4.17
N VAL A 44 -5.27 -5.86 -4.56
CA VAL A 44 -6.62 -5.62 -4.01
C VAL A 44 -7.53 -6.82 -4.25
N ARG A 45 -7.57 -7.35 -5.48
CA ARG A 45 -8.40 -8.53 -5.82
C ARG A 45 -8.03 -9.74 -4.97
N GLU A 46 -6.74 -10.01 -4.85
CA GLU A 46 -6.26 -11.15 -4.06
C GLU A 46 -6.55 -10.96 -2.57
N ALA A 47 -6.29 -9.77 -2.02
CA ALA A 47 -6.58 -9.49 -0.61
C ALA A 47 -8.07 -9.68 -0.28
N LEU A 48 -8.97 -9.14 -1.12
CA LEU A 48 -10.41 -9.32 -0.94
C LEU A 48 -10.85 -10.77 -1.08
N LYS A 49 -10.26 -11.53 -2.02
CA LYS A 49 -10.51 -12.97 -2.18
C LYS A 49 -10.17 -13.76 -0.91
N TYR A 50 -9.10 -13.38 -0.20
CA TYR A 50 -8.68 -14.03 1.03
C TYR A 50 -9.28 -13.41 2.31
N GLY A 51 -10.12 -12.38 2.19
CA GLY A 51 -10.70 -11.68 3.35
C GLY A 51 -9.70 -10.86 4.14
N VAL A 52 -8.60 -10.44 3.52
CA VAL A 52 -7.54 -9.62 4.12
C VAL A 52 -7.92 -8.14 4.03
N ALA A 53 -7.75 -7.40 5.14
CA ALA A 53 -7.98 -5.97 5.19
C ALA A 53 -6.98 -5.21 4.31
N VAL A 54 -7.46 -4.32 3.45
CA VAL A 54 -6.60 -3.55 2.54
C VAL A 54 -6.29 -2.18 3.14
N GLY A 55 -5.01 -1.82 3.19
CA GLY A 55 -4.54 -0.50 3.56
C GLY A 55 -3.54 0.08 2.57
N ALA A 56 -3.45 1.41 2.57
CA ALA A 56 -2.51 2.13 1.71
C ALA A 56 -1.12 2.15 2.32
N HIS A 57 -0.11 1.95 1.49
CA HIS A 57 1.31 2.03 1.85
C HIS A 57 2.01 3.19 1.12
N PRO A 58 1.69 4.46 1.47
CA PRO A 58 2.26 5.63 0.78
C PRO A 58 3.72 5.84 1.16
N SER A 59 4.50 6.38 0.22
CA SER A 59 5.93 6.66 0.33
C SER A 59 6.32 8.02 -0.25
N PHE A 60 7.57 8.40 -0.06
CA PHE A 60 8.22 9.45 -0.86
C PHE A 60 8.34 9.02 -2.33
N PRO A 61 8.36 9.98 -3.28
CA PRO A 61 8.48 9.73 -4.72
C PRO A 61 9.92 9.32 -5.10
N ASP A 62 10.34 8.16 -4.65
CA ASP A 62 11.73 7.70 -4.68
C ASP A 62 11.84 6.24 -5.13
N ARG A 63 11.32 5.95 -6.32
CA ARG A 63 11.25 4.57 -6.84
C ARG A 63 12.62 3.91 -6.91
N GLU A 64 13.63 4.63 -7.40
CA GLU A 64 14.98 4.10 -7.61
C GLU A 64 15.66 3.63 -6.32
N ASN A 65 15.28 4.22 -5.17
CA ASN A 65 15.78 3.82 -3.86
C ASN A 65 14.67 3.22 -2.98
N PHE A 66 13.57 2.78 -3.60
CA PHE A 66 12.46 2.11 -2.92
C PHE A 66 11.87 2.92 -1.75
N GLY A 67 11.79 4.25 -1.85
CA GLY A 67 11.21 5.07 -0.78
C GLY A 67 12.08 5.14 0.49
N ARG A 68 13.36 4.77 0.40
CA ARG A 68 14.27 4.67 1.55
C ARG A 68 15.29 5.79 1.65
N THR A 69 15.30 6.74 0.71
CA THR A 69 16.11 7.95 0.86
C THR A 69 15.44 8.91 1.85
N ALA A 70 16.21 9.46 2.79
CA ALA A 70 15.74 10.54 3.64
C ALA A 70 15.43 11.78 2.78
N MET A 71 14.20 12.28 2.84
CA MET A 71 13.79 13.48 2.10
C MET A 71 13.20 14.49 3.07
N GLN A 72 13.58 15.76 2.90
CA GLN A 72 12.95 16.87 3.60
C GLN A 72 12.03 17.58 2.62
N LEU A 73 10.75 17.20 2.65
CA LEU A 73 9.71 17.82 1.85
C LEU A 73 8.91 18.81 2.69
N PRO A 74 8.36 19.89 2.09
CA PRO A 74 7.41 20.75 2.76
C PRO A 74 6.18 19.94 3.24
N PRO A 75 5.61 20.21 4.42
CA PRO A 75 4.46 19.47 4.95
C PRO A 75 3.25 19.42 4.00
N GLU A 76 3.00 20.50 3.26
CA GLU A 76 1.95 20.57 2.25
C GLU A 76 2.21 19.62 1.06
N THR A 77 3.47 19.39 0.72
CA THR A 77 3.88 18.43 -0.30
C THR A 77 3.63 17.01 0.18
N VAL A 78 4.03 16.69 1.42
CA VAL A 78 3.79 15.38 2.03
C VAL A 78 2.29 15.10 2.09
N TYR A 79 1.49 16.05 2.58
CA TYR A 79 0.04 15.93 2.63
C TYR A 79 -0.57 15.63 1.26
N ALA A 80 -0.22 16.41 0.23
CA ALA A 80 -0.76 16.24 -1.11
C ALA A 80 -0.37 14.88 -1.72
N GLN A 81 0.88 14.46 -1.54
CA GLN A 81 1.40 13.18 -2.04
C GLN A 81 0.79 11.98 -1.32
N THR A 82 0.59 12.07 -0.01
CA THR A 82 -0.13 11.04 0.76
C THR A 82 -1.58 10.95 0.29
N LEU A 83 -2.27 12.09 0.15
CA LEU A 83 -3.65 12.13 -0.32
C LEU A 83 -3.81 11.53 -1.72
N TYR A 84 -2.89 11.85 -2.63
CA TYR A 84 -2.86 11.28 -3.98
C TYR A 84 -2.75 9.74 -3.94
N GLN A 85 -1.75 9.22 -3.20
CA GLN A 85 -1.48 7.79 -3.11
C GLN A 85 -2.65 7.01 -2.47
N VAL A 86 -3.17 7.52 -1.34
CA VAL A 86 -4.32 6.92 -0.65
C VAL A 86 -5.57 6.97 -1.55
N GLY A 87 -5.80 8.09 -2.23
CA GLY A 87 -6.92 8.26 -3.15
C GLY A 87 -6.87 7.29 -4.33
N ALA A 88 -5.68 7.08 -4.91
CA ALA A 88 -5.48 6.14 -6.00
C ALA A 88 -5.84 4.70 -5.57
N LEU A 89 -5.32 4.22 -4.44
CA LEU A 89 -5.66 2.88 -3.95
C LEU A 89 -7.13 2.77 -3.55
N ALA A 90 -7.68 3.78 -2.86
CA ALA A 90 -9.07 3.79 -2.43
C ALA A 90 -10.04 3.67 -3.62
N ALA A 91 -9.73 4.29 -4.76
CA ALA A 91 -10.52 4.14 -5.98
C ALA A 91 -10.54 2.68 -6.49
N LEU A 92 -9.39 2.01 -6.50
CA LEU A 92 -9.29 0.61 -6.92
C LEU A 92 -9.99 -0.35 -5.95
N VAL A 93 -9.86 -0.11 -4.65
CA VAL A 93 -10.56 -0.89 -3.61
C VAL A 93 -12.07 -0.79 -3.77
N ARG A 94 -12.61 0.44 -3.92
CA ARG A 94 -14.04 0.65 -4.17
C ARG A 94 -14.51 0.00 -5.46
N ALA A 95 -13.71 0.07 -6.53
CA ALA A 95 -14.04 -0.57 -7.80
C ALA A 95 -14.12 -2.10 -7.71
N GLN A 96 -13.53 -2.72 -6.68
CA GLN A 96 -13.65 -4.15 -6.40
C GLN A 96 -14.69 -4.47 -5.30
N GLY A 97 -15.48 -3.47 -4.87
CA GLY A 97 -16.52 -3.63 -3.85
C GLY A 97 -15.99 -3.72 -2.42
N GLY A 98 -14.72 -3.37 -2.19
CA GLY A 98 -14.10 -3.35 -0.87
C GLY A 98 -14.09 -1.98 -0.21
N GLU A 99 -13.53 -1.93 1.00
CA GLU A 99 -13.29 -0.72 1.78
C GLU A 99 -11.82 -0.65 2.21
N LEU A 100 -11.21 0.53 2.09
CA LEU A 100 -9.85 0.78 2.55
C LEU A 100 -9.87 0.96 4.08
N GLN A 101 -9.12 0.14 4.82
CA GLN A 101 -9.20 0.02 6.27
C GLN A 101 -8.18 0.88 7.01
N HIS A 102 -6.98 1.05 6.46
CA HIS A 102 -5.89 1.74 7.15
C HIS A 102 -4.88 2.40 6.20
N VAL A 103 -3.97 3.16 6.78
CA VAL A 103 -2.80 3.76 6.11
C VAL A 103 -1.57 3.46 6.97
N LYS A 104 -0.50 2.94 6.35
CA LYS A 104 0.80 2.73 7.00
C LYS A 104 1.88 3.36 6.12
N PRO A 105 2.60 4.42 6.52
CA PRO A 105 3.70 4.96 5.72
C PRO A 105 4.79 3.91 5.44
N HIS A 106 5.39 3.98 4.25
CA HIS A 106 6.49 3.14 3.82
C HIS A 106 7.84 3.79 4.07
N GLY A 107 8.84 2.96 4.40
CA GLY A 107 10.24 3.35 4.34
C GLY A 107 10.59 4.43 5.36
N MET A 108 11.20 5.52 4.87
CA MET A 108 11.57 6.65 5.71
C MET A 108 10.33 7.42 6.17
N PRO A 109 10.31 7.94 7.41
CA PRO A 109 9.16 8.64 7.94
C PRO A 109 8.84 9.87 7.06
N LEU A 110 7.64 9.85 6.50
CA LEU A 110 6.98 10.97 5.82
C LEU A 110 6.79 12.16 6.76
#